data_AF-A0A2W4R2U8-F1
#
_entry.id   AF-A0A2W4R2U8-F1
#
_cell.length_a   1.000
_cell.length_b   1.000
_cell.length_c   1.000
_cell.angle_alpha   90.00
_cell.angle_beta   90.00
_cell.angle_gamma   90.00
#
_symmetry.space_group_name_H-M   'P 1'
#
loop_
_entity.id
_entity.type
_entity.pdbx_description
1 polymer ?
#
loop_
_entity_poly.entity_id
_entity_poly.type
_entity_poly.pdbx_seq_one_letter_code
_entity_poly.pdbx_strand_id
1 'polypeptide(L)'
;MKESIRQRLEKMTDRFEEVGRLLADPEIAGGSQQFRDLSVEYARLQPVAERYRGYLNLEAELAAAQEMSRDADAAMRELAEEETARVRRLLEIEEAELRKLLVPRDPRDDKNIFLEIRAGTGGDEAAIFAGDLFRMYSRYAESQGLQVEVLSESPGEHGGYKEIIHPGGGRGPSLRSHL
;
A
#
# COMPACT_ATOMS: atom_id res chain seq x y z
N MET A 1 -3.05 8.85 20.44
CA MET A 1 -4.01 8.80 19.31
C MET A 1 -5.29 9.58 19.55
N LYS A 2 -5.79 10.29 18.54
CA LYS A 2 -7.13 10.94 18.58
C LYS A 2 -8.24 9.88 18.60
N GLU A 3 -9.29 10.13 19.35
CA GLU A 3 -10.42 9.20 19.52
C GLU A 3 -11.09 8.82 18.18
N SER A 4 -11.30 9.79 17.29
CA SER A 4 -11.90 9.53 15.98
C SER A 4 -11.06 8.60 15.09
N ILE A 5 -9.73 8.63 15.25
CA ILE A 5 -8.80 7.75 14.53
C ILE A 5 -8.89 6.34 15.09
N ARG A 6 -8.90 6.21 16.43
CA ARG A 6 -9.06 4.94 17.14
C ARG A 6 -10.33 4.21 16.69
N GLN A 7 -11.48 4.89 16.75
CA GLN A 7 -12.77 4.31 16.33
C GLN A 7 -12.77 3.85 14.87
N ARG A 8 -12.02 4.53 13.99
CA ARG A 8 -11.92 4.13 12.58
C ARG A 8 -11.08 2.86 12.43
N LEU A 9 -9.97 2.75 13.17
CA LEU A 9 -9.13 1.55 13.18
C LEU A 9 -9.86 0.34 13.77
N GLU A 10 -10.62 0.55 14.86
CA GLU A 10 -11.47 -0.47 15.46
C GLU A 10 -12.49 -1.00 14.45
N LYS A 11 -13.25 -0.12 13.79
CA LYS A 11 -14.21 -0.53 12.75
C LYS A 11 -13.57 -1.32 11.60
N MET A 12 -12.37 -0.94 11.18
CA MET A 12 -11.66 -1.65 10.11
C MET A 12 -11.17 -3.03 10.58
N THR A 13 -10.74 -3.14 11.83
CA THR A 13 -10.34 -4.41 12.46
C THR A 13 -11.55 -5.32 12.68
N ASP A 14 -12.68 -4.78 13.16
CA ASP A 14 -13.93 -5.54 13.31
C ASP A 14 -14.40 -6.10 11.96
N ARG A 15 -14.31 -5.27 10.90
CA ARG A 15 -14.62 -5.69 9.54
C ARG A 15 -13.66 -6.76 9.03
N PHE A 16 -12.37 -6.67 9.35
CA PHE A 16 -11.39 -7.69 9.01
C PHE A 16 -11.75 -9.05 9.61
N GLU A 17 -12.11 -9.08 10.89
CA GLU A 17 -12.55 -10.30 11.56
C GLU A 17 -13.85 -10.85 10.99
N GLU A 18 -14.82 -9.97 10.70
CA GLU A 18 -16.08 -10.35 10.05
C GLU A 18 -15.84 -11.00 8.68
N VAL A 19 -15.05 -10.36 7.82
CA VAL A 19 -14.71 -10.89 6.50
C VAL A 19 -13.95 -12.22 6.62
N GLY A 20 -13.04 -12.33 7.60
CA GLY A 20 -12.34 -13.59 7.88
C GLY A 20 -13.30 -14.73 8.26
N ARG A 21 -14.33 -14.45 9.07
CA ARG A 21 -15.38 -15.42 9.40
C ARG A 21 -16.20 -15.82 8.17
N LEU A 22 -16.57 -14.86 7.33
CA LEU A 22 -17.32 -15.13 6.09
C LEU A 22 -16.51 -15.98 5.10
N LEU A 23 -15.21 -15.74 4.99
CA LEU A 23 -14.32 -16.54 4.12
C LEU A 23 -14.12 -17.98 4.64
N ALA A 24 -14.29 -18.20 5.94
CA ALA A 24 -14.24 -19.53 6.55
C ALA A 24 -15.56 -20.31 6.42
N ASP A 25 -16.64 -19.66 5.98
CA ASP A 25 -17.95 -20.28 5.79
C ASP A 25 -17.93 -21.22 4.56
N PRO A 26 -18.26 -22.53 4.73
CA PRO A 26 -18.35 -23.49 3.64
C PRO A 26 -19.33 -23.08 2.53
N GLU A 27 -20.37 -22.30 2.82
CA GLU A 27 -21.35 -21.84 1.82
C GLU A 27 -20.75 -20.80 0.86
N ILE A 28 -19.75 -20.04 1.32
CA ILE A 28 -19.04 -19.03 0.54
C ILE A 28 -17.78 -19.64 -0.12
N ALA A 29 -17.22 -20.69 0.48
CA ALA A 29 -16.03 -21.41 0.04
C ALA A 29 -16.27 -22.22 -1.26
N GLY A 30 -16.41 -21.51 -2.38
CA GLY A 30 -16.69 -22.14 -3.68
C GLY A 30 -16.16 -21.37 -4.90
N GLY A 31 -15.27 -20.40 -4.73
CA GLY A 31 -14.74 -19.61 -5.86
C GLY A 31 -15.79 -18.72 -6.54
N SER A 32 -16.86 -18.39 -5.82
CA SER A 32 -17.89 -17.45 -6.26
C SER A 32 -17.32 -16.03 -6.40
N GLN A 33 -18.05 -15.13 -7.08
CA GLN A 33 -17.65 -13.72 -7.16
C GLN A 33 -17.54 -13.11 -5.76
N GLN A 34 -18.47 -13.45 -4.87
CA GLN A 34 -18.46 -13.01 -3.47
C GLN A 34 -17.18 -13.44 -2.72
N PHE A 35 -16.70 -14.67 -2.93
CA PHE A 35 -15.44 -15.13 -2.33
C PHE A 35 -14.24 -14.30 -2.80
N ARG A 36 -14.18 -13.98 -4.10
CA ARG A 36 -13.12 -13.12 -4.67
C ARG A 36 -13.16 -11.72 -4.07
N ASP A 37 -14.34 -11.12 -3.99
CA ASP A 37 -14.51 -9.77 -3.47
C ASP A 37 -14.14 -9.69 -1.98
N LEU A 38 -14.58 -10.67 -1.18
CA LEU A 38 -14.22 -10.77 0.24
C LEU A 38 -12.72 -11.04 0.43
N SER A 39 -12.09 -11.84 -0.43
CA SER A 39 -10.65 -12.10 -0.36
C SER A 39 -9.82 -10.84 -0.61
N VAL A 40 -10.25 -10.00 -1.57
CA VAL A 40 -9.62 -8.70 -1.84
C VAL A 40 -9.83 -7.75 -0.67
N GLU A 41 -11.05 -7.70 -0.10
CA GLU A 41 -11.33 -6.89 1.08
C GLU A 41 -10.48 -7.32 2.28
N TYR A 42 -10.40 -8.63 2.56
CA TYR A 42 -9.58 -9.19 3.63
C TYR A 42 -8.11 -8.80 3.49
N ALA A 43 -7.54 -9.00 2.30
CA ALA A 43 -6.14 -8.65 2.02
C ALA A 43 -5.87 -7.14 2.19
N ARG A 44 -6.87 -6.29 1.92
CA ARG A 44 -6.77 -4.85 2.11
C ARG A 44 -6.83 -4.44 3.59
N LEU A 45 -7.64 -5.12 4.38
CA LEU A 45 -7.82 -4.80 5.80
C LEU A 45 -6.72 -5.41 6.69
N GLN A 46 -6.11 -6.53 6.28
CA GLN A 46 -5.11 -7.25 7.05
C GLN A 46 -3.95 -6.36 7.56
N PRO A 47 -3.30 -5.51 6.74
CA PRO A 47 -2.19 -4.68 7.21
C PRO A 47 -2.62 -3.70 8.31
N VAL A 48 -3.84 -3.17 8.24
CA VAL A 48 -4.40 -2.26 9.24
C VAL A 48 -4.66 -3.01 10.54
N ALA A 49 -5.33 -4.16 10.46
CA ALA A 49 -5.68 -4.97 11.62
C ALA A 49 -4.43 -5.49 12.37
N GLU A 50 -3.43 -6.00 11.64
CA GLU A 50 -2.18 -6.51 12.25
C GLU A 50 -1.38 -5.41 12.95
N ARG A 51 -1.21 -4.27 12.29
CA ARG A 51 -0.52 -3.09 12.84
C ARG A 51 -1.27 -2.55 14.05
N TYR A 52 -2.59 -2.43 13.96
CA TYR A 52 -3.40 -1.92 15.07
C TYR A 52 -3.35 -2.84 16.30
N ARG A 53 -3.38 -4.16 16.09
CA ARG A 53 -3.12 -5.12 17.17
C ARG A 53 -1.73 -4.94 17.80
N GLY A 54 -0.71 -4.71 16.97
CA GLY A 54 0.64 -4.37 17.46
C GLY A 54 0.65 -3.11 18.33
N TYR A 55 -0.05 -2.06 17.89
CA TYR A 55 -0.22 -0.82 18.66
C TYR A 55 -0.92 -1.07 20.01
N LEU A 56 -1.99 -1.87 20.04
CA LEU A 56 -2.68 -2.22 21.29
C LEU A 56 -1.79 -3.00 22.26
N ASN A 57 -0.93 -3.90 21.74
CA ASN A 57 0.06 -4.59 22.56
C ASN A 57 1.08 -3.61 23.17
N LEU A 58 1.54 -2.62 22.39
CA LEU A 58 2.42 -1.57 22.91
C LEU A 58 1.71 -0.70 23.98
N GLU A 59 0.41 -0.44 23.85
CA GLU A 59 -0.35 0.25 24.91
C GLU A 59 -0.40 -0.59 26.20
N ALA A 60 -0.56 -1.91 26.07
CA ALA A 60 -0.53 -2.82 27.21
C ALA A 60 0.88 -2.91 27.84
N GLU A 61 1.95 -2.98 27.04
CA GLU A 61 3.34 -2.90 27.50
C GLU A 61 3.60 -1.60 28.26
N LEU A 62 3.14 -0.47 27.73
CA LEU A 62 3.29 0.83 28.39
C LEU A 62 2.57 0.86 29.75
N ALA A 63 1.37 0.31 29.83
CA ALA A 63 0.63 0.24 31.08
C ALA A 63 1.35 -0.66 32.11
N ALA A 64 1.90 -1.79 31.68
CA ALA A 64 2.68 -2.68 32.54
C ALA A 64 3.98 -2.02 33.05
N ALA A 65 4.71 -1.31 32.18
CA ALA A 65 5.90 -0.54 32.57
C ALA A 65 5.56 0.58 33.56
N GLN A 66 4.44 1.27 33.36
CA GLN A 66 3.97 2.28 34.31
C GLN A 66 3.60 1.69 35.67
N GLU A 67 3.03 0.49 35.72
CA GLU A 67 2.79 -0.19 37.00
C GLU A 67 4.11 -0.58 37.69
N MET A 68 5.10 -1.07 36.93
CA MET A 68 6.44 -1.38 37.45
C MET A 68 7.15 -0.17 38.05
N SER A 69 6.87 1.05 37.55
CA SER A 69 7.42 2.29 38.13
C SER A 69 6.96 2.56 39.57
N ARG A 70 5.95 1.84 40.06
CA ARG A 70 5.44 1.94 41.44
C ARG A 70 6.08 0.92 42.38
N ASP A 71 6.99 0.08 41.88
CA ASP A 71 7.69 -0.92 42.68
C ASP A 71 8.53 -0.24 43.80
N ALA A 72 8.71 -0.94 44.91
CA ALA A 72 9.50 -0.46 46.04
C ALA A 72 11.01 -0.49 45.75
N ASP A 73 11.47 -1.37 44.88
CA ASP A 73 12.86 -1.47 44.46
C ASP A 73 13.24 -0.34 43.48
N ALA A 74 14.33 0.38 43.78
CA ALA A 74 14.82 1.46 42.94
C ALA A 74 15.32 0.98 41.57
N ALA A 75 15.94 -0.20 41.50
CA ALA A 75 16.41 -0.75 40.23
C ALA A 75 15.24 -1.12 39.30
N MET A 76 14.13 -1.59 39.87
CA MET A 76 12.91 -1.87 39.12
C MET A 76 12.26 -0.60 38.57
N ARG A 77 12.27 0.49 39.35
CA ARG A 77 11.76 1.79 38.87
C ARG A 77 12.61 2.38 37.74
N GLU A 78 13.93 2.26 37.81
CA GLU A 78 14.84 2.71 36.75
C GLU A 78 14.59 1.93 35.45
N LEU A 79 14.46 0.61 35.53
CA LEU A 79 14.09 -0.23 34.38
C LEU A 79 12.74 0.17 33.78
N ALA A 80 11.75 0.47 34.64
CA ALA A 80 10.43 0.91 34.21
C ALA A 80 10.45 2.26 33.46
N GLU A 81 11.31 3.19 33.85
CA GLU A 81 11.49 4.47 33.18
C GLU A 81 12.09 4.30 31.78
N GLU A 82 13.13 3.48 31.66
CA GLU A 82 13.75 3.16 30.36
C GLU A 82 12.75 2.51 29.41
N GLU A 83 11.99 1.53 29.91
CA GLU A 83 11.00 0.80 29.14
C GLU A 83 9.83 1.70 28.72
N THR A 84 9.34 2.53 29.63
CA THR A 84 8.33 3.54 29.34
C THR A 84 8.79 4.47 28.21
N ALA A 85 10.03 4.93 28.26
CA ALA A 85 10.59 5.79 27.22
C ALA A 85 10.73 5.07 25.87
N ARG A 86 11.15 3.79 25.89
CA ARG A 86 11.24 2.95 24.69
C ARG A 86 9.87 2.74 24.04
N VAL A 87 8.88 2.30 24.82
CA VAL A 87 7.54 1.98 24.32
C VAL A 87 6.81 3.22 23.82
N ARG A 88 6.96 4.38 24.48
CA ARG A 88 6.40 5.66 23.98
C ARG A 88 6.90 6.03 22.59
N ARG A 89 8.21 5.88 22.34
CA ARG A 89 8.77 6.14 20.99
C ARG A 89 8.19 5.18 19.95
N LEU A 90 8.02 3.91 20.30
CA LEU A 90 7.42 2.93 19.39
C LEU A 90 5.94 3.24 19.11
N LEU A 91 5.18 3.65 20.13
CA LEU A 91 3.79 4.07 19.95
C LEU A 91 3.66 5.27 19.01
N GLU A 92 4.57 6.25 19.09
CA GLU A 92 4.57 7.39 18.17
C GLU A 92 4.84 6.99 16.72
N ILE A 93 5.83 6.12 16.50
CA ILE A 93 6.15 5.57 15.17
C ILE A 93 4.97 4.78 14.62
N GLU A 94 4.41 3.89 15.44
CA GLU A 94 3.31 3.02 15.04
C GLU A 94 2.02 3.80 14.77
N GLU A 95 1.73 4.83 15.58
CA GLU A 95 0.61 5.75 15.33
C GLU A 95 0.78 6.49 13.99
N ALA A 96 2.00 6.90 13.64
CA ALA A 96 2.28 7.55 12.35
C ALA A 96 2.07 6.60 11.17
N GLU A 97 2.51 5.34 11.27
CA GLU A 97 2.28 4.32 10.24
C GLU A 97 0.80 3.97 10.09
N LEU A 98 0.07 3.80 11.19
CA LEU A 98 -1.38 3.56 11.17
C LEU A 98 -2.12 4.71 10.47
N ARG A 99 -1.73 5.96 10.71
CA ARG A 99 -2.33 7.12 10.02
C ARG A 99 -2.12 7.08 8.50
N LYS A 100 -0.97 6.61 8.02
CA LYS A 100 -0.72 6.46 6.58
C LYS A 100 -1.66 5.42 5.96
N LEU A 101 -1.94 4.33 6.67
CA LEU A 101 -2.85 3.29 6.19
C LEU A 101 -4.32 3.72 6.17
N LEU A 102 -4.69 4.75 6.93
CA LEU A 102 -6.05 5.31 6.94
C LEU A 102 -6.34 6.28 5.79
N VAL A 103 -5.31 6.67 5.04
CA VAL A 103 -5.48 7.44 3.81
C VAL A 103 -6.23 6.54 2.82
N PRO A 104 -7.44 6.92 2.37
CA PRO A 104 -8.16 6.14 1.39
C PRO A 104 -7.27 5.96 0.16
N ARG A 105 -7.01 4.71 -0.22
CA ARG A 105 -6.41 4.44 -1.53
C ARG A 105 -7.36 4.92 -2.61
N ASP A 106 -6.82 5.56 -3.64
CA ASP A 106 -7.61 5.84 -4.83
C ASP A 106 -8.01 4.47 -5.45
N PRO A 107 -9.28 4.25 -5.82
CA PRO A 107 -9.69 3.03 -6.53
C PRO A 107 -8.94 2.80 -7.86
N ARG A 108 -8.15 3.77 -8.32
CA ARG A 108 -7.25 3.67 -9.48
C ARG A 108 -5.81 3.32 -9.10
N ASP A 109 -5.42 3.35 -7.83
CA ASP A 109 -4.04 3.04 -7.38
C ASP A 109 -3.61 1.63 -7.76
N ASP A 110 -4.56 0.68 -7.78
CA ASP A 110 -4.32 -0.72 -8.14
C ASP A 110 -4.53 -0.99 -9.66
N LYS A 111 -4.76 0.04 -10.48
CA LYS A 111 -5.08 -0.11 -11.92
C LYS A 111 -3.88 0.21 -12.81
N ASN A 112 -3.84 -0.47 -13.95
CA ASN A 112 -2.90 -0.15 -15.02
C ASN A 112 -3.20 1.23 -15.60
N ILE A 113 -2.16 1.94 -16.02
CA ILE A 113 -2.29 3.24 -16.69
C ILE A 113 -1.88 3.12 -18.15
N PHE A 114 -2.57 3.87 -19.00
CA PHE A 114 -2.18 4.05 -20.39
C PHE A 114 -1.51 5.42 -20.51
N LEU A 115 -0.28 5.44 -21.01
CA LEU A 115 0.42 6.67 -21.33
C LEU A 115 0.39 6.87 -22.84
N GLU A 116 -0.19 7.98 -23.27
CA GLU A 116 -0.25 8.35 -24.68
C GLU A 116 0.62 9.58 -24.91
N ILE A 117 1.64 9.43 -25.75
CA ILE A 117 2.58 10.50 -26.09
C ILE A 117 2.38 10.83 -27.57
N ARG A 118 1.84 12.02 -27.83
CA ARG A 118 1.60 12.54 -29.17
C ARG A 118 2.51 13.73 -29.44
N ALA A 119 3.16 13.73 -30.61
CA ALA A 119 3.84 14.91 -31.09
C ALA A 119 2.82 16.05 -31.29
N GLY A 120 3.15 17.23 -30.74
CA GLY A 120 2.38 18.45 -30.92
C GLY A 120 2.73 19.17 -32.22
N THR A 121 2.61 20.49 -32.22
CA THR A 121 3.11 21.34 -33.32
C THR A 121 4.63 21.45 -33.27
N GLY A 122 5.31 21.32 -34.42
CA GLY A 122 6.78 21.45 -34.49
C GLY A 122 7.49 20.45 -35.41
N GLY A 123 6.77 19.58 -36.12
CA GLY A 123 7.37 18.62 -37.07
C GLY A 123 8.40 17.72 -36.38
N ASP A 124 9.61 17.65 -36.94
CA ASP A 124 10.77 16.89 -36.43
C ASP A 124 11.04 17.10 -34.93
N GLU A 125 11.01 18.35 -34.47
CA GLU A 125 11.39 18.67 -33.10
C GLU A 125 10.35 18.13 -32.09
N ALA A 126 9.07 18.15 -32.47
CA ALA A 126 7.99 17.59 -31.67
C ALA A 126 8.06 16.05 -31.60
N ALA A 127 8.53 15.40 -32.67
CA ALA A 127 8.77 13.97 -32.73
C ALA A 127 9.88 13.53 -31.78
N ILE A 128 11.02 14.21 -31.86
CA ILE A 128 12.21 13.94 -31.05
C ILE A 128 11.85 14.13 -29.57
N PHE A 129 11.11 15.19 -29.25
CA PHE A 129 10.66 15.44 -27.90
C PHE A 129 9.69 14.37 -27.37
N ALA A 130 8.77 13.87 -28.20
CA ALA A 130 7.90 12.74 -27.84
C ALA A 130 8.72 11.48 -27.51
N GLY A 131 9.75 11.17 -28.30
CA GLY A 131 10.69 10.08 -28.02
C GLY A 131 11.51 10.29 -26.74
N ASP A 132 11.92 11.52 -26.45
CA ASP A 132 12.63 11.86 -25.22
C ASP A 132 11.74 11.69 -23.98
N LEU A 133 10.46 12.11 -24.06
CA LEU A 133 9.48 11.89 -23.00
C LEU A 133 9.25 10.39 -22.77
N PHE A 134 9.08 9.60 -23.84
CA PHE A 134 8.97 8.16 -23.73
C PHE A 134 10.17 7.57 -22.97
N ARG A 135 11.40 7.89 -23.43
CA ARG A 135 12.62 7.41 -22.79
C ARG A 135 12.72 7.83 -21.32
N MET A 136 12.30 9.04 -20.99
CA MET A 136 12.27 9.54 -19.61
C MET A 136 11.30 8.74 -18.75
N TYR A 137 10.06 8.57 -19.20
CA TYR A 137 9.03 7.87 -18.44
C TYR A 137 9.30 6.37 -18.33
N SER A 138 9.86 5.74 -19.36
CA SER A 138 10.26 4.33 -19.33
C SER A 138 11.35 4.08 -18.30
N ARG A 139 12.39 4.94 -18.25
CA ARG A 139 13.44 4.84 -17.21
C ARG A 139 12.88 5.07 -15.81
N TYR A 140 11.96 6.01 -15.65
CA TYR A 140 11.31 6.23 -14.37
C TYR A 140 10.50 4.99 -13.96
N ALA A 141 9.67 4.44 -14.85
CA ALA A 141 8.88 3.24 -14.61
C ALA A 141 9.76 2.05 -14.21
N GLU A 142 10.83 1.78 -14.94
CA GLU A 142 11.82 0.75 -14.62
C GLU A 142 12.46 0.97 -13.23
N SER A 143 12.82 2.23 -12.90
CA SER A 143 13.40 2.56 -11.58
C SER A 143 12.44 2.32 -10.42
N GLN A 144 11.13 2.35 -10.69
CA GLN A 144 10.07 2.06 -9.72
C GLN A 144 9.63 0.58 -9.79
N GLY A 145 10.30 -0.26 -10.58
CA GLY A 145 9.97 -1.68 -10.74
C GLY A 145 8.69 -1.94 -11.55
N LEU A 146 8.21 -0.94 -12.30
CA LEU A 146 7.01 -1.05 -13.12
C LEU A 146 7.37 -1.65 -14.48
N GLN A 147 6.46 -2.46 -15.03
CA GLN A 147 6.62 -3.02 -16.36
C GLN A 147 6.05 -2.06 -17.41
N VAL A 148 6.80 -1.79 -18.47
CA VAL A 148 6.35 -1.01 -19.62
C VAL A 148 6.04 -1.96 -20.77
N GLU A 149 4.87 -1.80 -21.39
CA GLU A 149 4.44 -2.55 -22.57
C GLU A 149 3.99 -1.57 -23.66
N VAL A 150 4.68 -1.61 -24.81
CA VAL A 150 4.32 -0.81 -25.98
C VAL A 150 3.20 -1.53 -26.74
N LEU A 151 2.05 -0.88 -26.87
CA LEU A 151 0.88 -1.46 -27.55
C LEU A 151 0.77 -1.07 -29.02
N SER A 152 1.16 0.15 -29.35
CA SER A 152 1.09 0.65 -30.71
C SER A 152 2.09 1.80 -30.85
N GLU A 153 2.99 1.65 -31.79
CA GLU A 153 3.86 2.70 -32.27
C GLU A 153 3.37 3.11 -33.65
N SER A 154 3.34 4.41 -33.91
CA SER A 154 3.20 4.92 -35.26
C SER A 154 4.48 5.69 -35.58
N PRO A 155 5.45 5.03 -36.22
CA PRO A 155 6.64 5.72 -36.70
C PRO A 155 6.18 6.66 -37.83
N GLY A 156 6.08 7.95 -37.54
CA GLY A 156 6.02 8.96 -38.59
C GLY A 156 7.42 9.17 -39.18
N GLU A 157 7.54 9.99 -40.22
CA GLU A 157 8.79 10.76 -40.38
C GLU A 157 9.07 11.59 -39.10
N HIS A 158 8.01 11.90 -38.35
CA HIS A 158 7.98 12.71 -37.13
C HIS A 158 7.15 12.11 -35.96
N GLY A 159 7.07 10.77 -35.84
CA GLY A 159 6.78 10.03 -34.58
C GLY A 159 5.43 10.17 -33.84
N GLY A 160 5.07 9.11 -33.09
CA GLY A 160 3.95 9.08 -32.14
C GLY A 160 3.78 7.70 -31.46
N TYR A 161 3.36 7.66 -30.19
CA TYR A 161 3.35 6.45 -29.37
C TYR A 161 2.06 6.27 -28.54
N LYS A 162 1.53 5.04 -28.50
CA LYS A 162 0.48 4.61 -27.57
C LYS A 162 0.98 3.43 -26.74
N GLU A 163 1.11 3.63 -25.43
CA GLU A 163 1.78 2.68 -24.54
C GLU A 163 0.97 2.39 -23.27
N ILE A 164 1.19 1.20 -22.72
CA ILE A 164 0.72 0.82 -21.38
C ILE A 164 1.90 0.86 -20.42
N ILE A 165 1.71 1.54 -19.30
CA ILE A 165 2.57 1.36 -18.13
C ILE A 165 1.79 0.53 -17.11
N HIS A 166 2.32 -0.65 -16.82
CA HIS A 166 1.79 -1.53 -15.78
C HIS A 166 2.56 -1.28 -14.48
N PRO A 167 1.98 -0.60 -13.48
CA PRO A 167 2.56 -0.56 -12.16
C PRO A 167 2.39 -1.93 -11.49
N GLY A 168 3.25 -2.88 -11.85
CA GLY A 168 3.24 -4.23 -11.32
C GLY A 168 4.00 -4.31 -10.00
N GLY A 169 3.31 -4.33 -8.88
CA GLY A 169 3.81 -4.98 -7.66
C GLY A 169 3.92 -6.48 -7.96
N GLY A 170 5.12 -6.94 -8.33
CA GLY A 170 5.32 -8.19 -9.07
C GLY A 170 4.80 -9.48 -8.42
N ARG A 171 4.28 -10.37 -9.28
CA ARG A 171 4.56 -11.83 -9.29
C ARG A 171 4.03 -12.49 -10.57
N GLY A 172 4.93 -12.87 -11.49
CA GLY A 172 4.66 -13.81 -12.61
C GLY A 172 5.15 -13.34 -13.99
N PRO A 173 5.57 -14.26 -14.89
CA PRO A 173 6.27 -13.91 -16.12
C PRO A 173 5.31 -13.34 -17.18
N SER A 174 5.65 -12.20 -17.76
CA SER A 174 4.96 -11.62 -18.91
C SER A 174 5.70 -11.95 -20.22
N LEU A 175 5.10 -12.86 -20.98
CA LEU A 175 5.31 -13.12 -22.42
C LEU A 175 3.97 -12.76 -23.07
N ARG A 176 3.83 -12.19 -24.27
CA ARG A 176 4.69 -11.91 -25.43
C ARG A 176 3.90 -10.97 -26.37
N SER A 177 4.65 -10.25 -27.20
CA SER A 177 4.33 -9.66 -28.53
C SER A 177 2.88 -9.65 -29.03
N HIS A 178 2.47 -8.55 -29.68
CA HIS A 178 2.22 -8.58 -31.13
C HIS A 178 2.32 -7.19 -31.79
N LEU A 179 3.18 -7.16 -32.81
CA LEU A 179 3.40 -6.17 -33.89
C LEU A 179 4.09 -4.86 -33.49
#